data_AF-R7J0C6-F1
#
_entry.id   AF-R7J0C6-F1
#
_cell.length_a   1.000
_cell.length_b   1.000
_cell.length_c   1.000
_cell.angle_alpha   90.00
_cell.angle_beta   90.00
_cell.angle_gamma   90.00
#
_symmetry.space_group_name_H-M   'P 1'
#
loop_
_entity.id
_entity.type
_entity.pdbx_description
1 polymer ?
#
loop_
_entity_poly.entity_id
_entity_poly.type
_entity_poly.pdbx_seq_one_letter_code
_entity_poly.pdbx_strand_id
1 'polypeptide(L)'
;MGEILNTCVIGKPVSDEFDTLLPDKIEVVDCESYPDCSYIETVRFTFSVCNQKGATPGFHGPKQIVYLKIEAGYIPVERVKAELRRLLSRFNIFRVEELIEAFAYRRYYCRY
;
A
#
# COMPACT_ATOMS: atom_id res chain seq x y z
N MET A 1 7.61 7.77 12.17
CA MET A 1 8.26 6.59 11.54
C MET A 1 7.17 5.59 11.20
N GLY A 2 7.23 5.02 10.00
CA GLY A 2 6.28 4.05 9.48
C GLY A 2 6.78 2.61 9.58
N GLU A 3 5.83 1.70 9.69
CA GLU A 3 6.06 0.27 9.91
C GLU A 3 5.04 -0.60 9.17
N ILE A 4 5.44 -1.83 8.85
CA ILE A 4 4.53 -2.85 8.34
C ILE A 4 3.93 -3.57 9.55
N LEU A 5 2.63 -3.44 9.75
CA LEU A 5 1.94 -4.09 10.86
C LEU A 5 1.67 -5.57 10.57
N ASN A 6 1.18 -5.87 9.37
CA ASN A 6 0.75 -7.20 9.00
C ASN A 6 0.73 -7.40 7.48
N THR A 7 0.94 -8.62 7.04
CA THR A 7 0.75 -9.06 5.66
C THR A 7 -0.12 -10.31 5.63
N CYS A 8 -1.10 -10.35 4.73
CA CYS A 8 -2.01 -11.47 4.58
C CYS A 8 -2.18 -11.79 3.10
N VAL A 9 -2.23 -13.09 2.78
CA VAL A 9 -2.54 -13.56 1.42
C VAL A 9 -3.91 -14.24 1.45
N ILE A 10 -4.78 -13.85 0.53
CA ILE A 10 -6.12 -14.42 0.35
C ILE A 10 -6.14 -15.15 -0.98
N GLY A 11 -6.63 -16.38 -0.98
CA GLY A 11 -6.73 -17.21 -2.18
C GLY A 11 -5.66 -18.30 -2.21
N LYS A 12 -5.72 -19.13 -3.26
CA LYS A 12 -4.74 -20.21 -3.45
C LYS A 12 -3.49 -19.67 -4.15
N PRO A 13 -2.30 -20.21 -3.83
CA PRO A 13 -1.10 -19.89 -4.58
C PRO A 13 -1.30 -20.24 -6.05
N VAL A 14 -0.81 -19.36 -6.92
CA VAL A 14 -0.72 -19.58 -8.37
C VAL A 14 0.66 -20.13 -8.72
N SER A 15 0.94 -20.37 -10.01
CA SER A 15 2.30 -20.67 -10.44
C SER A 15 3.26 -19.54 -10.08
N ASP A 16 4.54 -19.87 -9.96
CA ASP A 16 5.62 -18.93 -9.65
C ASP A 16 5.77 -17.79 -10.67
N GLU A 17 5.12 -17.91 -11.84
CA GLU A 17 5.05 -16.84 -12.86
C GLU A 17 4.21 -15.64 -12.41
N PHE A 18 3.40 -15.80 -11.37
CA PHE A 18 2.53 -14.77 -10.79
C PHE A 18 3.04 -14.39 -9.39
N ASP A 19 4.19 -13.72 -9.35
CA ASP A 19 4.88 -13.29 -8.12
C ASP A 19 4.86 -11.76 -7.91
N THR A 20 4.23 -11.03 -8.83
CA THR A 20 4.21 -9.57 -8.86
C THR A 20 2.90 -9.06 -8.27
N LEU A 21 2.94 -7.92 -7.59
CA LEU A 21 1.78 -7.29 -6.96
C LEU A 21 1.29 -6.12 -7.79
N LEU A 22 0.05 -6.21 -8.27
CA LEU A 22 -0.66 -5.13 -8.93
C LEU A 22 -1.46 -4.33 -7.89
N PRO A 23 -1.25 -3.01 -7.76
CA PRO A 23 -2.05 -2.18 -6.86
C PRO A 23 -3.56 -2.25 -7.22
N ASP A 24 -4.40 -2.51 -6.21
CA ASP A 24 -5.86 -2.62 -6.37
C ASP A 24 -6.57 -1.52 -5.56
N LYS A 25 -6.40 -1.51 -4.23
CA LYS A 25 -7.09 -0.56 -3.34
C LYS A 25 -6.18 -0.03 -2.25
N ILE A 26 -6.30 1.27 -1.97
CA ILE A 26 -5.71 1.94 -0.80
C ILE A 26 -6.87 2.37 0.11
N GLU A 27 -6.82 2.02 1.39
CA GLU A 27 -7.85 2.41 2.37
C GLU A 27 -7.20 2.83 3.69
N VAL A 28 -7.57 3.99 4.22
CA VAL A 28 -7.22 4.39 5.59
C VAL A 28 -8.20 3.68 6.52
N VAL A 29 -7.68 2.79 7.38
CA VAL A 29 -8.50 1.95 8.27
C VAL A 29 -8.52 2.47 9.71
N ASP A 30 -7.51 3.26 10.10
CA ASP A 30 -7.44 3.91 11.40
C ASP A 30 -6.62 5.19 11.32
N CYS A 31 -6.86 6.13 12.24
CA CYS A 31 -6.15 7.40 12.32
C CYS A 31 -5.99 7.85 13.77
N GLU A 32 -4.75 7.88 14.25
CA GLU A 32 -4.37 8.34 15.57
C GLU A 32 -3.87 9.78 15.48
N SER A 33 -4.53 10.72 16.15
CA SER A 33 -4.10 12.13 16.23
C SER A 33 -3.41 12.42 17.56
N TYR A 34 -2.34 13.21 17.54
CA TYR A 34 -1.56 13.58 18.71
C TYR A 34 -1.66 15.09 19.02
N PRO A 35 -1.38 15.53 20.27
CA PRO A 35 -1.47 16.94 20.67
C PRO A 35 -0.54 17.90 19.92
N ASP A 36 0.52 17.39 19.30
CA ASP A 36 1.45 18.16 18.45
C ASP A 36 0.96 18.33 17.00
N CYS A 37 -0.32 18.03 16.75
CA CYS A 37 -0.96 18.01 15.44
C CYS A 37 -0.36 16.96 14.47
N SER A 38 0.54 16.10 14.91
CA SER A 38 0.93 14.92 14.15
C SER A 38 -0.23 13.91 14.16
N TYR A 39 -0.28 13.09 13.11
CA TYR A 39 -1.19 11.95 13.09
C TYR A 39 -0.57 10.79 12.34
N ILE A 40 -0.89 9.59 12.82
CA ILE A 40 -0.47 8.31 12.25
C ILE A 40 -1.71 7.67 11.63
N GLU A 41 -1.63 7.36 10.35
CA GLU A 41 -2.65 6.59 9.65
C GLU A 41 -2.25 5.11 9.64
N THR A 42 -3.19 4.23 9.96
CA THR A 42 -3.08 2.82 9.55
C THR A 42 -3.76 2.67 8.19
N VAL A 43 -3.01 2.16 7.22
CA VAL A 43 -3.41 2.09 5.82
C VAL A 43 -3.36 0.65 5.35
N ARG A 44 -4.46 0.18 4.77
CA ARG A 44 -4.58 -1.11 4.12
C ARG A 44 -4.35 -0.95 2.62
N PHE A 45 -3.22 -1.48 2.15
CA PHE A 45 -2.97 -1.70 0.74
C PHE A 45 -3.47 -3.08 0.34
N THR A 46 -4.27 -3.13 -0.72
CA THR A 46 -4.72 -4.37 -1.35
C THR A 46 -4.05 -4.47 -2.71
N PHE A 47 -3.48 -5.64 -2.98
CA PHE A 47 -2.83 -5.97 -4.23
C PHE A 47 -3.48 -7.20 -4.83
N SER A 48 -3.68 -7.19 -6.15
CA SER A 48 -3.95 -8.41 -6.91
C SER A 48 -2.63 -9.04 -7.31
N VAL A 49 -2.53 -10.36 -7.24
CA VAL A 49 -1.34 -11.07 -7.73
C VAL A 49 -1.37 -11.10 -9.27
N CYS A 50 -0.26 -10.73 -9.90
CA CYS A 50 -0.10 -10.66 -11.34
C CYS A 50 1.27 -11.19 -11.78
N ASN A 51 1.45 -11.37 -13.09
CA ASN A 51 2.76 -11.62 -13.66
C ASN A 51 3.53 -10.30 -13.88
N GLN A 52 4.77 -10.40 -14.35
CA GLN A 52 5.63 -9.23 -14.62
C GLN A 52 5.08 -8.24 -15.67
N LYS A 53 4.09 -8.67 -16.46
CA LYS A 53 3.41 -7.84 -17.47
C LYS A 53 2.13 -7.18 -16.94
N GLY A 54 1.78 -7.42 -15.68
CA GLY A 54 0.55 -6.92 -15.05
C GLY A 54 -0.70 -7.73 -15.36
N ALA A 55 -0.58 -8.92 -15.97
CA ALA A 55 -1.73 -9.79 -16.22
C ALA A 55 -2.07 -10.61 -14.96
N THR A 56 -3.37 -10.69 -14.63
CA THR A 56 -3.87 -11.43 -13.46
C THR A 56 -4.33 -12.83 -13.84
N PRO A 57 -4.27 -13.82 -12.92
CA PRO A 57 -4.68 -15.20 -13.19
C PRO A 57 -6.20 -15.43 -13.24
N GLY A 58 -6.99 -14.39 -13.56
CA GLY A 58 -8.45 -14.42 -13.64
C GLY A 58 -9.16 -13.49 -12.65
N PHE A 59 -10.50 -13.44 -12.71
CA PHE A 59 -11.36 -12.49 -12.01
C PHE A 59 -11.33 -12.59 -10.47
N HIS A 60 -10.98 -13.77 -9.93
CA HIS A 60 -10.85 -14.04 -8.48
C HIS A 60 -9.45 -14.55 -8.13
N GLY A 61 -8.42 -14.00 -8.80
CA GLY A 61 -7.03 -14.29 -8.47
C GLY A 61 -6.70 -13.97 -7.01
N PRO A 62 -5.63 -14.57 -6.47
CA PRO A 62 -5.22 -14.30 -5.10
C PRO A 62 -4.90 -12.82 -4.91
N LYS A 63 -5.08 -12.37 -3.66
CA LYS A 63 -4.80 -11.01 -3.23
C LYS A 63 -3.80 -11.01 -2.11
N GLN A 64 -2.93 -10.01 -2.11
CA GLN A 64 -2.06 -9.72 -0.98
C GLN A 64 -2.52 -8.43 -0.33
N ILE A 65 -2.68 -8.46 0.99
CA ILE A 65 -3.07 -7.32 1.81
C ILE A 65 -1.89 -6.96 2.70
N VAL A 66 -1.54 -5.68 2.71
CA VAL A 66 -0.46 -5.13 3.54
C VAL A 66 -1.03 -3.99 4.38
N TYR A 67 -0.89 -4.11 5.70
CA TYR A 67 -1.24 -3.05 6.64
C TYR A 67 0.02 -2.29 7.04
N LEU A 68 0.00 -0.97 6.83
CA LEU A 68 1.10 -0.08 7.15
C LEU A 68 0.64 0.97 8.17
N LYS A 69 1.46 1.28 9.17
CA LYS A 69 1.35 2.56 9.89
C LYS A 69 2.26 3.56 9.24
N ILE A 70 1.73 4.74 8.94
CA ILE A 70 2.46 5.83 8.31
C ILE A 70 2.14 7.11 9.06
N GLU A 71 3.18 7.74 9.58
CA GLU A 71 3.09 9.11 10.07
C GLU A 71 2.85 10.03 8.87
N ALA A 72 1.73 10.75 8.88
CA ALA A 72 1.36 11.61 7.76
C ALA A 72 1.10 13.06 8.22
N GLY A 73 0.86 13.32 9.52
CA GLY A 73 0.64 14.68 10.01
C GLY A 73 1.83 15.62 9.76
N TYR A 74 1.55 16.88 9.42
CA TYR A 74 2.48 18.03 9.21
C TYR A 74 3.92 17.75 8.71
N ILE A 75 4.17 16.65 8.00
CA ILE A 75 5.46 16.32 7.41
C ILE A 75 5.45 16.60 5.90
N PRO A 76 6.60 17.00 5.32
CA PRO A 76 6.71 17.18 3.88
C PRO A 76 6.33 15.91 3.12
N VAL A 77 5.56 16.06 2.05
CA VAL A 77 5.07 14.94 1.23
C VAL A 77 6.23 14.06 0.71
N GLU A 78 7.37 14.67 0.38
CA GLU A 78 8.55 13.94 -0.08
C GLU A 78 9.12 12.98 0.99
N ARG A 79 8.99 13.33 2.27
CA ARG A 79 9.39 12.46 3.38
C ARG A 79 8.47 11.26 3.49
N VAL A 80 7.15 11.47 3.33
CA VAL A 80 6.13 10.40 3.29
C VAL A 80 6.43 9.45 2.13
N LYS A 81 6.67 9.99 0.93
CA LYS A 81 6.99 9.20 -0.27
C LYS A 81 8.25 8.36 -0.09
N ALA A 82 9.32 8.96 0.44
CA ALA A 82 10.58 8.25 0.70
C ALA A 82 10.40 7.10 1.70
N GLU A 83 9.63 7.33 2.76
CA GLU A 83 9.32 6.29 3.74
C GLU A 83 8.45 5.17 3.15
N LEU A 84 7.42 5.52 2.40
CA LEU A 84 6.58 4.54 1.72
C LEU A 84 7.39 3.70 0.72
N ARG A 85 8.28 4.34 -0.05
CA ARG A 85 9.20 3.63 -0.96
C ARG A 85 10.09 2.64 -0.21
N ARG A 86 10.62 3.02 0.96
CA ARG A 86 11.43 2.15 1.82
C ARG A 86 10.62 0.96 2.36
N LEU A 87 9.37 1.17 2.76
CA LEU A 87 8.52 0.09 3.27
C LEU A 87 8.09 -0.88 2.17
N LEU A 88 7.74 -0.33 1.00
CA LEU A 88 7.24 -1.10 -0.14
C LEU A 88 8.34 -1.80 -0.95
N SER A 89 9.62 -1.41 -0.81
CA SER A 89 10.74 -2.04 -1.53
C SER A 89 10.94 -3.53 -1.23
N ARG A 90 10.30 -4.04 -0.18
CA ARG A 90 10.27 -5.47 0.19
C ARG A 90 9.35 -6.30 -0.69
N PHE A 91 8.51 -5.66 -1.50
CA PHE A 91 7.53 -6.31 -2.36
C PHE A 91 7.84 -6.02 -3.82
N ASN A 92 7.63 -7.03 -4.68
CA ASN A 92 7.70 -6.86 -6.12
C ASN A 92 6.39 -6.22 -6.62
N ILE A 93 6.28 -4.89 -6.61
CA ILE A 93 5.06 -4.17 -6.96
C ILE A 93 5.16 -3.59 -8.39
N PHE A 94 4.19 -3.96 -9.23
CA PHE A 94 4.03 -3.37 -10.55
C PHE A 94 3.66 -1.89 -10.41
N ARG A 95 4.42 -1.00 -11.05
CA ARG A 95 4.21 0.46 -11.03
C ARG A 95 4.17 1.06 -9.62
N VAL A 96 5.11 0.67 -8.76
CA VAL A 96 5.22 1.17 -7.38
C VAL A 96 5.25 2.70 -7.25
N GLU A 97 5.82 3.41 -8.23
CA GLU A 97 5.87 4.87 -8.22
C GLU A 97 4.47 5.50 -8.41
N GLU A 98 3.63 4.93 -9.28
CA GLU A 98 2.23 5.38 -9.45
C GLU A 98 1.44 5.17 -8.16
N LEU A 99 1.69 4.07 -7.45
CA LEU A 99 1.10 3.80 -6.14
C LEU A 99 1.53 4.81 -5.07
N ILE A 100 2.82 5.16 -5.02
CA ILE A 100 3.36 6.13 -4.07
C ILE A 100 2.76 7.52 -4.33
N GLU A 101 2.66 7.93 -5.59
CA GLU A 101 2.01 9.19 -5.96
C GLU A 101 0.53 9.17 -5.58
N ALA A 102 -0.21 8.12 -5.95
CA ALA A 102 -1.62 7.97 -5.55
C ALA A 102 -1.76 8.12 -4.03
N PHE A 103 -0.97 7.39 -3.25
CA PHE A 103 -0.99 7.52 -1.80
C PHE A 103 -0.78 8.98 -1.34
N ALA A 104 0.18 9.71 -1.90
CA ALA A 104 0.41 11.11 -1.56
C ALA A 104 -0.80 12.01 -1.83
N TYR A 105 -1.54 11.77 -2.92
CA TYR A 105 -2.73 12.53 -3.29
C TYR A 105 -4.03 12.06 -2.61
N ARG A 106 -4.00 10.98 -1.82
CA ARG A 106 -5.20 10.40 -1.19
C ARG A 106 -6.03 11.38 -0.37
N ARG A 107 -5.39 12.39 0.24
CA ARG A 107 -6.08 13.45 1.00
C ARG A 107 -7.10 14.23 0.18
N TYR A 108 -6.98 14.24 -1.14
CA TYR A 108 -7.87 14.99 -2.03
C TYR A 108 -9.07 14.17 -2.51
N TYR A 109 -9.03 12.84 -2.39
CA TYR A 109 -10.08 11.96 -2.93
C TYR A 109 -10.62 10.94 -1.93
N CYS A 110 -9.94 10.67 -0.81
CA CYS A 110 -10.52 10.01 0.35
C CYS A 110 -11.31 11.05 1.15
N ARG A 111 -12.62 11.15 0.90
CA ARG A 111 -13.54 11.85 1.82
C ARG A 111 -13.61 11.03 3.11
N TYR A 112 -13.12 11.60 4.20
CA TYR A 112 -13.36 11.11 5.55
C TYR A 112 -14.83 11.29 5.93
#